data_AF-A0A8S1U6N4-F1
#
_entry.id   AF-A0A8S1U6N4-F1
#
_cell.length_a   1.000
_cell.length_b   1.000
_cell.length_c   1.000
_cell.angle_alpha   90.00
_cell.angle_beta   90.00
_cell.angle_gamma   90.00
#
_symmetry.space_group_name_H-M   'P 1'
#
loop_
_entity.id
_entity.type
_entity.pdbx_description
1 polymer ?
#
loop_
_entity_poly.entity_id
_entity_poly.type
_entity_poly.pdbx_seq_one_letter_code
_entity_poly.pdbx_strand_id
1 'polypeptide(L)'
;MKLVRLFHFSTVKFPYNFKGVKPIHDSSIEAYLNTIFGSNLSEGFLLAYQNLLESLTSSDYEEFIHENCDKNISKALIDGLKQIEKNGQKLKLVYNDKCQTNVMYGNSTLHFSCDHNQDLLEQKPDFVQGHGTKLAKMYKTGIDFKTMTVQRGIIEIAIYIRSPLFLSISGQEKFEEAYHRIDFRTHSTTRFSFIDAKILTEQIMQLQREKSAQAEAQIIIDSLGKDFTWKILNIDEYFK
;
A
#
# COMPACT_ATOMS: atom_id res chain seq x y z
N MET A 1 -4.13 -23.71 -45.60
CA MET A 1 -3.77 -22.40 -45.01
C MET A 1 -4.18 -22.39 -43.54
N LYS A 2 -3.22 -22.28 -42.61
CA LYS A 2 -3.46 -22.16 -41.17
C LYS A 2 -3.41 -20.69 -40.76
N LEU A 3 -4.57 -20.06 -40.63
CA LEU A 3 -4.78 -18.69 -40.12
C LEU A 3 -4.70 -18.67 -38.57
N VAL A 4 -3.69 -19.30 -38.00
CA VAL A 4 -3.53 -19.44 -36.54
C VAL A 4 -2.16 -18.88 -36.20
N ARG A 5 -2.05 -17.55 -36.04
CA ARG A 5 -0.97 -16.78 -35.35
C ARG A 5 -0.88 -15.31 -35.82
N LEU A 6 -2.00 -14.57 -35.88
CA LEU A 6 -1.93 -13.11 -36.15
C LEU A 6 -2.25 -12.22 -34.94
N PHE A 7 -2.66 -12.79 -33.81
CA PHE A 7 -2.82 -12.05 -32.56
C PHE A 7 -1.95 -12.69 -31.50
N HIS A 8 -0.65 -12.39 -31.55
CA HIS A 8 0.18 -12.50 -30.36
C HIS A 8 -0.22 -11.31 -29.47
N PHE A 9 -1.21 -11.52 -28.60
CA PHE A 9 -1.44 -10.58 -27.50
C PHE A 9 -0.17 -10.65 -26.66
N SER A 10 0.73 -9.68 -26.82
CA SER A 10 1.79 -9.52 -25.83
C SER A 10 1.08 -9.33 -24.49
N THR A 11 1.42 -10.15 -23.50
CA THR A 11 0.91 -9.96 -22.15
C THR A 11 1.51 -8.66 -21.65
N VAL A 12 0.76 -7.57 -21.82
CA VAL A 12 1.15 -6.26 -21.28
C VAL A 12 1.39 -6.45 -19.80
N LYS A 13 2.59 -6.10 -19.34
CA LYS A 13 2.89 -6.09 -17.91
C LYS A 13 2.16 -4.88 -17.32
N PHE A 14 1.06 -5.15 -16.64
CA PHE A 14 0.23 -4.15 -15.97
C PHE A 14 0.07 -4.54 -14.50
N PRO A 15 0.21 -3.61 -13.53
CA PRO A 15 0.14 -3.94 -12.11
C PRO A 15 -1.18 -4.59 -11.66
N TYR A 16 -2.30 -4.27 -12.30
CA TYR A 16 -3.58 -4.89 -11.99
C TYR A 16 -3.66 -6.31 -12.57
N ASN A 17 -3.80 -7.31 -11.71
CA ASN A 17 -3.97 -8.69 -12.12
C ASN A 17 -5.47 -8.97 -12.35
N PHE A 18 -5.89 -9.07 -13.61
CA PHE A 18 -7.30 -9.30 -13.99
C PHE A 18 -7.93 -10.58 -13.42
N LYS A 19 -7.13 -11.54 -12.94
CA LYS A 19 -7.63 -12.76 -12.26
C LYS A 19 -7.75 -12.60 -10.74
N GLY A 20 -7.31 -11.44 -10.23
CA GLY A 20 -7.08 -11.15 -8.83
C GLY A 20 -6.09 -12.10 -8.15
N VAL A 21 -6.09 -12.04 -6.83
CA VAL A 21 -5.15 -12.74 -5.95
C VAL A 21 -5.89 -13.51 -4.88
N LYS A 22 -5.21 -14.51 -4.29
CA LYS A 22 -5.75 -15.22 -3.13
C LYS A 22 -5.62 -14.32 -1.89
N PRO A 23 -6.73 -14.00 -1.19
CA PRO A 23 -6.65 -13.16 -0.01
C PRO A 23 -5.96 -13.89 1.15
N ILE A 24 -5.24 -13.13 1.95
CA ILE A 24 -4.72 -13.55 3.25
C ILE A 24 -5.35 -12.60 4.26
N HIS A 25 -6.11 -13.13 5.21
CA HIS A 25 -6.78 -12.33 6.23
C HIS A 25 -6.20 -12.60 7.60
N ASP A 26 -5.87 -11.53 8.32
CA ASP A 26 -5.46 -11.55 9.71
C ASP A 26 -6.30 -10.57 10.53
N SER A 27 -7.26 -11.09 11.30
CA SER A 27 -8.16 -10.32 12.16
C SER A 27 -7.43 -9.55 13.27
N SER A 28 -6.21 -9.97 13.64
CA SER A 28 -5.42 -9.24 14.64
C SER A 28 -4.88 -7.92 14.09
N ILE A 29 -4.58 -7.87 12.78
CA ILE A 29 -4.16 -6.65 12.09
C ILE A 29 -5.33 -5.68 11.98
N GLU A 30 -6.53 -6.18 11.66
CA GLU A 30 -7.75 -5.37 11.63
C GLU A 30 -8.03 -4.70 12.99
N ALA A 31 -8.06 -5.49 14.07
CA ALA A 31 -8.29 -4.96 15.42
C ALA A 31 -7.21 -3.94 15.82
N TYR A 32 -5.95 -4.20 15.44
CA TYR A 32 -4.83 -3.31 15.69
C TYR A 32 -4.95 -1.98 14.96
N LEU A 33 -5.28 -2.00 13.67
CA LEU A 33 -5.46 -0.79 12.88
C LEU A 33 -6.69 0.01 13.31
N ASN A 34 -7.77 -0.67 13.69
CA ASN A 34 -8.94 -0.01 14.27
C ASN A 34 -8.64 0.67 15.61
N THR A 35 -7.66 0.17 16.37
CA THR A 35 -7.18 0.82 17.60
C THR A 35 -6.42 2.12 17.29
N ILE A 36 -5.67 2.16 16.17
CA ILE A 36 -4.84 3.30 15.77
C ILE A 36 -5.67 4.37 15.05
N PHE A 37 -6.52 3.96 14.10
CA PHE A 37 -7.18 4.85 13.15
C PHE A 37 -8.70 4.93 13.31
N GLY A 38 -9.29 4.15 14.22
CA GLY A 38 -10.74 4.04 14.39
C GLY A 38 -11.39 3.06 13.42
N SER A 39 -12.70 2.83 13.61
CA SER A 39 -13.46 1.74 12.97
C SER A 39 -13.80 1.93 11.48
N ASN A 40 -13.60 3.12 10.91
CA ASN A 40 -14.05 3.43 9.54
C ASN A 40 -12.94 3.31 8.49
N LEU A 41 -11.81 2.70 8.85
CA LEU A 41 -10.63 2.64 7.98
C LEU A 41 -10.89 1.82 6.69
N SER A 42 -11.75 0.79 6.77
CA SER A 42 -12.12 -0.06 5.63
C SER A 42 -12.84 0.71 4.51
N GLU A 43 -13.72 1.67 4.87
CA GLU A 43 -14.42 2.53 3.91
C GLU A 43 -13.44 3.42 3.14
N GLY A 44 -12.44 3.98 3.84
CA GLY A 44 -11.41 4.80 3.21
C GLY A 44 -10.57 4.03 2.20
N PHE A 45 -10.14 2.80 2.53
CA PHE A 45 -9.39 1.96 1.60
C PHE A 45 -10.22 1.50 0.40
N LEU A 46 -11.49 1.17 0.61
CA LEU A 46 -12.41 0.84 -0.48
C LEU A 46 -12.58 2.02 -1.44
N LEU A 47 -12.80 3.21 -0.90
CA LEU A 47 -12.94 4.43 -1.70
C LEU A 47 -11.66 4.75 -2.49
N ALA A 48 -10.49 4.65 -1.84
CA ALA A 48 -9.21 4.84 -2.51
C ALA A 48 -8.99 3.85 -3.66
N TYR A 49 -9.40 2.58 -3.47
CA TYR A 49 -9.36 1.57 -4.53
C TYR A 49 -10.31 1.89 -5.68
N GLN A 50 -11.56 2.29 -5.39
CA GLN A 50 -12.53 2.66 -6.43
C GLN A 50 -12.05 3.86 -7.24
N ASN A 51 -11.54 4.91 -6.57
CA ASN A 51 -10.95 6.08 -7.22
C ASN A 51 -9.75 5.71 -8.09
N LEU A 52 -8.93 4.74 -7.67
CA LEU A 52 -7.86 4.20 -8.51
C LEU A 52 -8.44 3.56 -9.79
N LEU A 53 -9.47 2.70 -9.68
CA LEU A 53 -10.02 2.04 -10.86
C LEU A 53 -10.62 3.04 -11.85
N GLU A 54 -11.38 4.02 -11.33
CA GLU A 54 -11.99 5.08 -12.13
C GLU A 54 -10.92 5.93 -12.83
N SER A 55 -9.92 6.39 -12.08
CA SER A 55 -8.85 7.23 -12.64
C SER A 55 -8.06 6.50 -13.72
N LEU A 56 -7.77 5.20 -13.57
CA LEU A 56 -7.06 4.41 -14.60
C LEU A 56 -7.83 4.31 -15.94
N THR A 57 -9.12 4.63 -15.96
CA THR A 57 -9.95 4.69 -17.19
C THR A 57 -10.25 6.10 -17.67
N SER A 58 -9.80 7.12 -16.94
CA SER A 58 -9.97 8.54 -17.25
C SER A 58 -8.88 9.06 -18.19
N SER A 59 -9.08 10.25 -18.76
CA SER A 59 -8.07 10.91 -19.60
C SER A 59 -6.93 11.56 -18.81
N ASP A 60 -7.14 11.79 -17.51
CA ASP A 60 -6.27 12.50 -16.56
C ASP A 60 -5.59 11.56 -15.56
N TYR A 61 -5.52 10.27 -15.89
CA TYR A 61 -4.98 9.23 -15.01
C TYR A 61 -3.57 9.55 -14.48
N GLU A 62 -2.72 10.23 -15.26
CA GLU A 62 -1.34 10.54 -14.86
C GLU A 62 -1.30 11.47 -13.63
N GLU A 63 -2.18 12.47 -13.55
CA GLU A 63 -2.25 13.41 -12.41
C GLU A 63 -2.61 12.68 -11.12
N PHE A 64 -3.70 11.91 -11.16
CA PHE A 64 -4.12 11.09 -10.02
C PHE A 64 -3.00 10.14 -9.55
N ILE A 65 -2.34 9.45 -10.49
CA ILE A 65 -1.29 8.47 -10.19
C ILE A 65 -0.07 9.14 -9.55
N HIS A 66 0.31 10.35 -9.97
CA HIS A 66 1.45 11.06 -9.39
C HIS A 66 1.16 11.54 -7.97
N GLU A 67 -0.06 11.95 -7.68
CA GLU A 67 -0.46 12.42 -6.36
C GLU A 67 -0.61 11.28 -5.36
N ASN A 68 -1.32 10.21 -5.76
CA ASN A 68 -1.84 9.19 -4.85
C ASN A 68 -1.01 7.89 -4.80
N CYS A 69 -0.06 7.71 -5.72
CA CYS A 69 0.76 6.50 -5.77
C CYS A 69 2.24 6.80 -5.50
N ASP A 70 2.97 5.78 -5.05
CA ASP A 70 4.42 5.82 -4.89
C ASP A 70 5.10 5.77 -6.27
N LYS A 71 6.28 6.41 -6.40
CA LYS A 71 7.00 6.62 -7.66
C LYS A 71 7.12 5.34 -8.51
N ASN A 72 7.42 4.20 -7.88
CA ASN A 72 7.67 2.96 -8.59
C ASN A 72 6.40 2.37 -9.21
N ILE A 73 5.30 2.32 -8.45
CA ILE A 73 4.01 1.85 -8.97
C ILE A 73 3.41 2.85 -9.95
N SER A 74 3.62 4.16 -9.75
CA SER A 74 3.20 5.20 -10.69
C SER A 74 3.80 4.96 -12.07
N LYS A 75 5.12 4.74 -12.13
CA LYS A 75 5.81 4.42 -13.38
C LYS A 75 5.24 3.15 -14.04
N ALA A 76 5.06 2.08 -13.26
CA ALA A 76 4.55 0.81 -13.78
C ALA A 76 3.13 0.92 -14.34
N LEU A 77 2.25 1.69 -13.68
CA LEU A 77 0.89 1.94 -14.16
C LEU A 77 0.89 2.76 -15.46
N ILE A 78 1.63 3.88 -15.50
CA ILE A 78 1.71 4.76 -16.67
C ILE A 78 2.29 4.01 -17.88
N ASP A 79 3.41 3.31 -17.69
CA ASP A 79 4.03 2.52 -18.75
C ASP A 79 3.11 1.41 -19.26
N GLY A 80 2.37 0.76 -18.34
CA GLY A 80 1.40 -0.28 -18.67
C GLY A 80 0.19 0.25 -19.45
N LEU A 81 -0.39 1.38 -19.04
CA LEU A 81 -1.51 2.03 -19.76
C LEU A 81 -1.10 2.44 -21.18
N LYS A 82 0.08 3.08 -21.32
CA LYS A 82 0.64 3.43 -22.64
C LYS A 82 0.86 2.19 -23.52
N GLN A 83 1.21 1.05 -22.95
CA GLN A 83 1.33 -0.22 -23.71
C GLN A 83 -0.03 -0.79 -24.13
N ILE A 84 -1.04 -0.75 -23.25
CA ILE A 84 -2.43 -1.15 -23.58
C ILE A 84 -2.93 -0.32 -24.77
N GLU A 85 -2.73 1.00 -24.75
CA GLU A 85 -3.13 1.90 -25.82
C GLU A 85 -2.36 1.63 -27.14
N LYS A 86 -1.03 1.45 -27.07
CA LYS A 86 -0.20 1.10 -28.23
C LYS A 86 -0.63 -0.20 -28.90
N ASN A 87 -1.17 -1.14 -28.13
CA ASN A 87 -1.73 -2.40 -28.63
C ASN A 87 -3.15 -2.25 -29.19
N GLY A 88 -3.71 -1.04 -29.26
CA GLY A 88 -5.08 -0.78 -29.72
C GLY A 88 -6.15 -1.29 -28.76
N GLN A 89 -5.77 -1.60 -27.52
CA GLN A 89 -6.69 -2.07 -26.48
C GLN A 89 -7.14 -0.91 -25.61
N LYS A 90 -8.28 -1.07 -24.93
CA LYS A 90 -8.77 -0.11 -23.94
C LYS A 90 -9.08 -0.79 -22.63
N LEU A 91 -8.68 -0.15 -21.54
CA LEU A 91 -9.11 -0.49 -20.21
C LEU A 91 -10.56 0.00 -20.03
N LYS A 92 -11.41 -0.81 -19.39
CA LYS A 92 -12.79 -0.46 -19.10
C LYS A 92 -13.10 -0.75 -17.64
N LEU A 93 -13.89 0.13 -17.05
CA LEU A 93 -14.52 -0.09 -15.77
C LEU A 93 -15.78 -0.93 -15.97
N VAL A 94 -15.94 -1.97 -15.15
CA VAL A 94 -17.08 -2.89 -15.20
C VAL A 94 -17.69 -2.99 -13.82
N TYR A 95 -19.02 -3.12 -13.79
CA TYR A 95 -19.79 -3.27 -12.57
C TYR A 95 -20.53 -4.62 -12.57
N ASN A 96 -20.43 -5.37 -11.48
CA ASN A 96 -21.20 -6.59 -11.22
C ASN A 96 -22.03 -6.42 -9.96
N ASP A 97 -23.34 -6.30 -10.13
CA ASP A 97 -24.34 -6.10 -9.07
C ASP A 97 -24.46 -7.29 -8.10
N LYS A 98 -24.00 -8.48 -8.50
CA LYS A 98 -24.02 -9.69 -7.67
C LYS A 98 -22.83 -9.80 -6.73
N CYS A 99 -21.76 -9.05 -6.98
CA CYS A 99 -20.54 -9.13 -6.18
C CYS A 99 -20.71 -8.33 -4.88
N GLN A 100 -20.54 -9.00 -3.74
CA GLN A 100 -20.52 -8.33 -2.44
C GLN A 100 -19.15 -7.76 -2.14
N THR A 101 -19.13 -6.48 -1.77
CA THR A 101 -17.93 -5.81 -1.27
C THR A 101 -17.39 -6.51 -0.03
N ASN A 102 -16.07 -6.70 0.03
CA ASN A 102 -15.39 -7.16 1.23
C ASN A 102 -13.98 -6.56 1.30
N VAL A 103 -13.55 -6.19 2.50
CA VAL A 103 -12.22 -5.65 2.79
C VAL A 103 -11.59 -6.52 3.86
N MET A 104 -10.42 -7.08 3.57
CA MET A 104 -9.67 -7.92 4.49
C MET A 104 -8.26 -7.34 4.71
N TYR A 105 -7.79 -7.39 5.95
CA TYR A 105 -6.46 -6.91 6.33
C TYR A 105 -5.45 -8.05 6.26
N GLY A 106 -4.37 -7.84 5.51
CA GLY A 106 -3.34 -8.86 5.30
C GLY A 106 -2.21 -8.80 6.31
N ASN A 107 -1.30 -7.86 6.09
CA ASN A 107 -0.16 -7.64 6.96
C ASN A 107 0.04 -6.14 7.18
N SER A 108 0.74 -5.81 8.25
CA SER A 108 1.17 -4.44 8.53
C SER A 108 2.65 -4.43 8.89
N THR A 109 3.40 -3.53 8.26
CA THR A 109 4.80 -3.27 8.60
C THR A 109 4.95 -1.82 9.03
N LEU A 110 5.47 -1.63 10.24
CA LEU A 110 5.89 -0.34 10.75
C LEU A 110 7.37 -0.16 10.45
N HIS A 111 7.75 0.99 9.93
CA HIS A 111 9.13 1.36 9.70
C HIS A 111 9.46 2.64 10.45
N PHE A 112 10.57 2.63 11.17
CA PHE A 112 11.10 3.80 11.85
C PHE A 112 12.43 4.18 11.21
N SER A 113 12.51 5.41 10.71
CA SER A 113 13.70 5.95 10.07
C SER A 113 14.34 7.05 10.92
N CYS A 114 15.67 7.04 10.99
CA CYS A 114 16.46 8.13 11.56
C CYS A 114 16.82 9.20 10.52
N ASP A 115 16.45 8.99 9.25
CA ASP A 115 16.54 9.97 8.18
C ASP A 115 15.17 10.19 7.54
N HIS A 116 14.73 11.44 7.51
CA HIS A 116 13.43 11.82 6.98
C HIS A 116 13.33 11.67 5.45
N ASN A 117 14.45 11.82 4.72
CA ASN A 117 14.46 11.86 3.25
C ASN A 117 14.89 10.53 2.60
N GLN A 118 15.15 9.50 3.41
CA GLN A 118 15.72 8.26 2.94
C GLN A 118 14.65 7.31 2.39
N ASP A 119 14.92 6.73 1.22
CA ASP A 119 14.06 5.71 0.63
C ASP A 119 14.31 4.36 1.32
N LEU A 120 13.36 3.90 2.13
CA LEU A 120 13.54 2.73 3.00
C LEU A 120 13.54 1.39 2.24
N LEU A 121 13.09 1.39 0.98
CA LEU A 121 12.94 0.18 0.17
C LEU A 121 14.26 -0.45 -0.25
N GLU A 122 15.34 0.32 -0.30
CA GLU A 122 16.66 -0.15 -0.76
C GLU A 122 17.58 -0.58 0.37
N GLN A 123 17.13 -0.45 1.62
CA GLN A 123 17.97 -0.71 2.79
C GLN A 123 17.58 -1.98 3.53
N LYS A 124 18.59 -2.66 4.06
CA LYS A 124 18.37 -3.74 5.01
C LYS A 124 18.09 -3.11 6.38
N PRO A 125 16.98 -3.43 7.06
CA PRO A 125 16.72 -2.92 8.39
C PRO A 125 17.80 -3.43 9.36
N ASP A 126 18.29 -2.55 10.22
CA ASP A 126 19.23 -2.89 11.28
C ASP A 126 18.56 -3.71 12.39
N PHE A 127 17.27 -3.50 12.55
CA PHE A 127 16.46 -4.17 13.56
C PHE A 127 15.09 -4.53 12.99
N VAL A 128 14.67 -5.76 13.27
CA VAL A 128 13.33 -6.27 12.92
C VAL A 128 12.75 -6.91 14.18
N GLN A 129 11.54 -6.51 14.54
CA GLN A 129 10.79 -7.03 15.68
C GLN A 129 9.37 -7.41 15.26
N GLY A 130 8.81 -8.44 15.89
CA GLY A 130 7.49 -8.97 15.58
C GLY A 130 7.54 -10.38 15.00
N HIS A 131 6.37 -11.00 14.89
CA HIS A 131 6.20 -12.35 14.34
C HIS A 131 5.00 -12.36 13.38
N GLY A 132 5.12 -13.10 12.28
CA GLY A 132 4.03 -13.25 11.31
C GLY A 132 3.73 -11.97 10.52
N THR A 133 2.50 -11.50 10.65
CA THR A 133 1.87 -10.44 9.84
C THR A 133 2.05 -9.02 10.39
N LYS A 134 2.52 -8.88 11.65
CA LYS A 134 2.88 -7.60 12.28
C LYS A 134 4.40 -7.52 12.43
N LEU A 135 5.01 -6.62 11.68
CA LEU A 135 6.46 -6.39 11.72
C LEU A 135 6.76 -4.93 12.04
N ALA A 136 7.76 -4.70 12.87
CA ALA A 136 8.37 -3.40 13.10
C ALA A 136 9.82 -3.45 12.63
N LYS A 137 10.24 -2.47 11.84
CA LYS A 137 11.57 -2.38 11.25
C LYS A 137 12.19 -1.03 11.60
N MET A 138 13.46 -1.01 11.96
CA MET A 138 14.21 0.22 12.19
C MET A 138 15.41 0.30 11.26
N TYR A 139 15.59 1.48 10.66
CA TYR A 139 16.62 1.77 9.67
C TYR A 139 17.57 2.83 10.22
N LYS A 140 18.87 2.57 10.17
CA LYS A 140 19.92 3.45 10.68
C LYS A 140 20.79 3.99 9.56
N THR A 141 21.24 5.23 9.77
CA THR A 141 22.34 5.83 9.02
C THR A 141 23.56 5.94 9.94
N GLY A 142 24.51 5.01 9.83
CA GLY A 142 25.94 5.19 10.20
C GLY A 142 26.35 5.78 11.57
N ILE A 143 25.46 5.95 12.55
CA ILE A 143 25.74 6.66 13.83
C ILE A 143 25.34 5.80 15.05
N ASP A 144 26.06 5.96 16.16
CA ASP A 144 25.89 5.27 17.45
C ASP A 144 24.48 5.48 18.06
N PHE A 145 23.92 4.42 18.63
CA PHE A 145 22.53 4.31 19.10
C PHE A 145 22.17 5.34 20.18
N LYS A 146 23.16 5.84 20.93
CA LYS A 146 22.96 6.79 22.03
C LYS A 146 22.61 8.21 21.59
N THR A 147 22.84 8.58 20.33
CA THR A 147 22.58 9.92 19.79
C THR A 147 21.52 9.94 18.69
N MET A 148 20.92 8.79 18.36
CA MET A 148 19.93 8.68 17.29
C MET A 148 18.57 9.19 17.72
N THR A 149 17.93 9.97 16.85
CA THR A 149 16.57 10.45 17.02
C THR A 149 15.73 9.96 15.85
N VAL A 150 14.58 9.33 16.11
CA VAL A 150 13.68 8.86 15.05
C VAL A 150 13.06 10.09 14.39
N GLN A 151 13.30 10.23 13.09
CA GLN A 151 12.89 11.40 12.32
C GLN A 151 11.59 11.17 11.54
N ARG A 152 11.13 9.91 11.43
CA ARG A 152 9.91 9.55 10.70
C ARG A 152 9.41 8.14 11.05
N GLY A 153 8.12 8.01 11.35
CA GLY A 153 7.38 6.76 11.28
C GLY A 153 6.75 6.56 9.89
N ILE A 154 6.75 5.33 9.39
CA ILE A 154 6.08 4.91 8.16
C ILE A 154 5.27 3.65 8.48
N ILE A 155 4.04 3.58 8.00
CA ILE A 155 3.19 2.39 8.11
C ILE A 155 2.88 1.90 6.71
N GLU A 156 3.09 0.61 6.50
CA GLU A 156 2.65 -0.11 5.32
C GLU A 156 1.60 -1.14 5.70
N ILE A 157 0.56 -1.27 4.89
CA ILE A 157 -0.53 -2.21 5.11
C ILE A 157 -0.91 -2.85 3.79
N ALA A 158 -1.01 -4.17 3.77
CA ALA A 158 -1.65 -4.88 2.66
C ALA A 158 -3.14 -5.04 2.94
N ILE A 159 -3.98 -4.55 2.03
CA ILE A 159 -5.42 -4.67 2.08
C ILE A 159 -5.88 -5.51 0.89
N TYR A 160 -6.74 -6.49 1.14
CA TYR A 160 -7.38 -7.29 0.11
C TYR A 160 -8.82 -6.82 -0.07
N ILE A 161 -9.15 -6.37 -1.28
CA ILE A 161 -10.43 -5.76 -1.59
C ILE A 161 -11.13 -6.61 -2.65
N ARG A 162 -12.33 -7.08 -2.32
CA ARG A 162 -13.31 -7.56 -3.30
C ARG A 162 -14.35 -6.48 -3.48
N SER A 163 -14.61 -6.08 -4.71
CA SER A 163 -15.51 -4.98 -5.05
C SER A 163 -16.40 -5.37 -6.24
N PRO A 164 -17.64 -4.85 -6.32
CA PRO A 164 -18.46 -4.98 -7.52
C PRO A 164 -17.89 -4.22 -8.72
N LEU A 165 -17.01 -3.25 -8.47
CA LEU A 165 -16.29 -2.49 -9.48
C LEU A 165 -14.91 -3.12 -9.75
N PHE A 166 -14.60 -3.40 -11.02
CA PHE A 166 -13.32 -3.99 -11.44
C PHE A 166 -12.91 -3.53 -12.85
N LEU A 167 -11.65 -3.75 -13.21
CA LEU A 167 -11.12 -3.42 -14.53
C LEU A 167 -11.18 -4.62 -15.49
N SER A 168 -11.40 -4.34 -16.76
CA SER A 168 -11.29 -5.30 -17.85
C SER A 168 -10.58 -4.71 -19.06
N ILE A 169 -10.02 -5.55 -19.92
CA ILE A 169 -9.51 -5.14 -21.23
C ILE A 169 -10.56 -5.47 -22.28
N SER A 170 -10.79 -4.53 -23.21
CA SER A 170 -11.68 -4.74 -24.36
C SER A 170 -11.39 -6.07 -25.07
N GLY A 171 -12.40 -6.93 -25.16
CA GLY A 171 -12.29 -8.26 -25.80
C GLY A 171 -11.82 -9.40 -24.88
N GLN A 172 -11.58 -9.13 -23.59
CA GLN A 172 -11.27 -10.14 -22.56
C GLN A 172 -12.20 -10.00 -21.36
N GLU A 173 -13.50 -9.83 -21.63
CA GLU A 173 -14.54 -9.66 -20.62
C GLU A 173 -14.82 -11.02 -19.95
N LYS A 174 -14.16 -11.27 -18.82
CA LYS A 174 -14.50 -12.37 -17.91
C LYS A 174 -14.94 -11.81 -16.57
N PHE A 175 -16.06 -12.33 -16.09
CA PHE A 175 -16.57 -12.07 -14.76
C PHE A 175 -15.89 -13.04 -13.81
N GLU A 176 -14.84 -12.61 -13.13
CA GLU A 176 -14.30 -13.35 -12.00
C GLU A 176 -14.40 -12.44 -10.78
N GLU A 177 -15.24 -12.85 -9.82
CA GLU A 177 -15.25 -12.23 -8.50
C GLU A 177 -13.91 -12.54 -7.84
N ALA A 178 -13.05 -11.54 -7.76
CA ALA A 178 -11.69 -11.72 -7.29
C ALA A 178 -11.35 -10.69 -6.21
N TYR A 179 -10.40 -11.04 -5.36
CA TYR A 179 -9.78 -10.09 -4.45
C TYR A 179 -8.60 -9.44 -5.15
N HIS A 180 -8.38 -8.16 -4.89
CA HIS A 180 -7.19 -7.43 -5.29
C HIS A 180 -6.42 -7.00 -4.06
N ARG A 181 -5.10 -7.14 -4.10
CA ARG A 181 -4.24 -6.72 -2.99
C ARG A 181 -3.68 -5.34 -3.29
N ILE A 182 -4.01 -4.38 -2.45
CA ILE A 182 -3.47 -3.02 -2.52
C ILE A 182 -2.59 -2.82 -1.29
N ASP A 183 -1.32 -2.52 -1.53
CA ASP A 183 -0.42 -2.11 -0.46
C ASP A 183 -0.50 -0.60 -0.32
N PHE A 184 -0.86 -0.12 0.86
CA PHE A 184 -0.90 1.29 1.20
C PHE A 184 0.28 1.63 2.10
N ARG A 185 0.83 2.83 1.92
CA ARG A 185 1.88 3.41 2.76
C ARG A 185 1.45 4.77 3.26
N THR A 186 1.67 5.06 4.53
CA THR A 186 1.59 6.42 5.06
C THR A 186 2.80 6.75 5.90
N HIS A 187 3.05 8.05 6.07
CA HIS A 187 4.15 8.58 6.85
C HIS A 187 3.89 10.03 7.24
N SER A 188 4.59 10.49 8.29
CA SER A 188 4.57 11.91 8.66
C SER A 188 5.06 12.77 7.49
N THR A 189 4.27 13.78 7.14
CA THR A 189 4.67 14.83 6.18
C THR A 189 5.52 15.92 6.84
N THR A 190 5.56 15.94 8.18
CA THR A 190 6.27 16.95 8.97
C THR A 190 7.53 16.37 9.58
N ARG A 191 8.59 17.17 9.63
CA ARG A 191 9.82 16.83 10.36
C ARG A 191 9.60 17.05 11.84
N PHE A 192 9.95 16.07 12.66
CA PHE A 192 9.94 16.23 14.10
C PHE A 192 11.04 17.21 14.55
N SER A 193 10.79 17.97 15.62
CA SER A 193 11.86 18.71 16.27
C SER A 193 12.85 17.74 16.90
N PHE A 194 14.08 18.19 17.19
CA PHE A 194 15.08 17.33 17.84
C PHE A 194 14.59 16.77 19.20
N ILE A 195 13.83 17.57 19.96
CA ILE A 195 13.29 17.16 21.26
C ILE A 195 12.22 16.09 21.08
N ASP A 196 11.27 16.30 20.16
CA ASP A 196 10.19 15.35 19.88
C ASP A 196 10.74 14.04 19.33
N ALA A 197 11.70 14.12 18.42
CA ALA A 197 12.37 12.97 17.83
C ALA A 197 13.13 12.14 18.87
N LYS A 198 13.67 12.78 19.93
CA LYS A 198 14.31 12.08 21.04
C LYS A 198 13.30 11.37 21.94
N ILE A 199 12.21 12.05 22.32
CA ILE A 199 11.12 11.46 23.11
C ILE A 199 10.54 10.25 22.36
N LEU A 200 10.29 10.41 21.07
CA LEU A 200 9.78 9.35 20.21
C LEU A 200 10.74 8.16 20.13
N THR A 201 12.05 8.37 20.01
CA THR A 201 13.03 7.28 20.08
C THR A 201 12.93 6.52 21.40
N GLU A 202 12.86 7.23 22.53
CA GLU A 202 12.76 6.61 23.85
C GLU A 202 11.48 5.78 23.97
N GLN A 203 10.36 6.29 23.47
CA GLN A 203 9.08 5.57 23.41
C GLN A 203 9.13 4.33 22.49
N ILE A 204 9.72 4.45 21.30
CA ILE A 204 9.88 3.32 20.37
C ILE A 204 10.78 2.23 20.97
N MET A 205 11.84 2.61 21.69
CA MET A 205 12.64 1.65 22.44
C MET A 205 11.85 0.98 23.56
N GLN A 206 10.88 1.67 24.17
CA GLN A 206 10.00 1.13 25.19
C GLN A 206 8.93 0.17 24.63
N LEU A 207 8.60 0.22 23.34
CA LEU A 207 7.73 -0.78 22.67
C LEU A 207 8.23 -2.22 22.91
N GLN A 208 9.52 -2.41 23.19
CA GLN A 208 10.10 -3.71 23.51
C GLN A 208 9.63 -4.31 24.85
N ARG A 209 9.10 -3.47 25.75
CA ARG A 209 8.71 -3.86 27.11
C ARG A 209 7.22 -3.66 27.40
N GLU A 210 6.55 -2.91 26.54
CA GLU A 210 5.14 -2.57 26.68
C GLU A 210 4.26 -3.80 26.39
N LYS A 211 3.19 -3.98 27.17
CA LYS A 211 2.22 -5.08 26.99
C LYS A 211 0.84 -4.57 26.59
N SER A 212 0.63 -3.25 26.66
CA SER A 212 -0.66 -2.64 26.34
C SER A 212 -0.74 -2.26 24.86
N ALA A 213 -1.69 -2.86 24.14
CA ALA A 213 -1.97 -2.52 22.74
C ALA A 213 -2.32 -1.03 22.53
N GLN A 214 -2.94 -0.40 23.54
CA GLN A 214 -3.29 1.02 23.49
C GLN A 214 -2.04 1.91 23.55
N ALA A 215 -1.06 1.55 24.38
CA ALA A 215 0.19 2.29 24.49
C ALA A 215 1.03 2.14 23.21
N GLU A 216 1.08 0.93 22.63
CA GLU A 216 1.71 0.71 21.32
C GLU A 216 1.06 1.57 20.23
N ALA A 217 -0.28 1.60 20.18
CA ALA A 217 -1.02 2.39 19.22
C ALA A 217 -0.71 3.89 19.34
N GLN A 218 -0.63 4.42 20.57
CA GLN A 218 -0.31 5.82 20.80
C GLN A 218 1.07 6.20 20.29
N ILE A 219 2.09 5.38 20.56
CA ILE A 219 3.46 5.62 20.09
C ILE A 219 3.52 5.69 18.56
N ILE A 220 2.69 4.89 17.88
CA ILE A 220 2.62 4.88 16.42
C ILE A 220 1.91 6.11 15.89
N ILE A 221 0.80 6.52 16.51
CA ILE A 221 0.11 7.77 16.18
C ILE A 221 1.10 8.94 16.33
N ASP A 222 1.83 8.99 17.45
CA ASP A 222 2.83 10.02 17.72
C ASP A 222 3.95 10.00 16.66
N SER A 223 4.34 8.82 16.17
CA SER A 223 5.35 8.65 15.12
C SER A 223 4.91 9.11 13.71
N LEU A 224 3.59 9.14 13.47
CA LEU A 224 2.99 9.63 12.23
C LEU A 224 2.75 11.15 12.27
N GLY A 225 2.72 11.76 13.45
CA GLY A 225 2.41 13.17 13.62
C GLY A 225 0.93 13.49 13.37
N LYS A 226 0.62 14.76 13.16
CA LYS A 226 -0.77 15.26 13.01
C LYS A 226 -1.30 15.19 11.59
N ASP A 227 -0.40 15.21 10.59
CA ASP A 227 -0.74 15.28 9.18
C ASP A 227 -0.03 14.17 8.40
N PHE A 228 -0.80 13.22 7.88
CA PHE A 228 -0.32 12.14 7.03
C PHE A 228 -1.32 11.82 5.92
N THR A 229 -0.82 11.33 4.79
CA THR A 229 -1.62 10.89 3.65
C THR A 229 -1.27 9.46 3.29
N TRP A 230 -2.24 8.68 2.87
CA TRP A 230 -2.01 7.34 2.33
C TRP A 230 -1.62 7.43 0.86
N LYS A 231 -0.63 6.63 0.47
CA LYS A 231 -0.25 6.41 -0.92
C LYS A 231 -0.31 4.93 -1.26
N ILE A 232 -0.67 4.62 -2.50
CA ILE A 232 -0.64 3.26 -3.03
C ILE A 232 0.81 2.91 -3.35
N LEU A 233 1.33 1.85 -2.74
CA LEU A 233 2.70 1.38 -2.89
C LEU A 233 2.81 0.26 -3.94
N ASN A 234 1.82 -0.63 -3.99
CA ASN A 234 1.83 -1.81 -4.85
C ASN A 234 0.41 -2.31 -5.11
N ILE A 235 0.21 -3.00 -6.23
CA ILE A 235 -1.07 -3.59 -6.64
C ILE A 235 -0.81 -5.05 -7.02
N ASP A 236 -1.64 -5.96 -6.53
CA ASP A 236 -1.67 -7.39 -6.84
C ASP A 236 -0.30 -8.08 -6.82
N GLU A 237 0.56 -7.67 -5.88
CA GLU A 237 1.92 -8.22 -5.72
C GLU A 237 2.85 -8.00 -6.91
N TYR A 238 2.61 -6.97 -7.73
CA TYR A 238 3.35 -6.74 -8.98
C TYR A 238 4.89 -6.73 -8.84
N PHE A 239 5.43 -6.24 -7.71
CA PHE A 239 6.86 -6.21 -7.44
C PHE A 239 7.43 -7.42 -6.66
N LYS A 240 6.67 -8.50 -6.47
CA LYS A 240 7.12 -9.70 -5.74
C LYS A 240 7.46 -10.88 -6.65
#